data_AF-A0A2V8BDX6-F1
#
_entry.id   AF-A0A2V8BDX6-F1
#
_cell.length_a   1.000
_cell.length_b   1.000
_cell.length_c   1.000
_cell.angle_alpha   90.00
_cell.angle_beta   90.00
_cell.angle_gamma   90.00
#
_symmetry.space_group_name_H-M   'P 1'
#
loop_
_entity.id
_entity.type
_entity.pdbx_description
1 polymer ?
#
loop_
_entity_poly.entity_id
_entity_poly.type
_entity_poly.pdbx_seq_one_letter_code
_entity_poly.pdbx_strand_id
1 'polypeptide(L)'
;MRRVNRAPAVLLGVWALTLLVSLPLTAVVRGMLAQHLGSSLAADTAASGVNYDWMQEFSDQATGLGVTFKPTIIGFGAVLDNLSAFMDDIERPVVIVGAASFYILLWIFVAGGVIDRYARDRATRAHGFFATSGVFFFRFLRLAAVQWIVYAFLFGWMHPWLFDRLYPRMTHETSVERTAFVARVALYLVFGVLIAAATMIFDYAKVRAVVEDRRSMIGAITGALGFIRRNCGAAVSLFLANFALFVIVAGLYALVAPGAGRTGASMWIGFAIGQLYVIGRLWVKLVFWASETALFQNRLAHAGYVARPEPTWPDSPAADAI
;
A
#
# COMPACT_ATOMS: atom_id res chain seq x y z
N MET A 1 -7.52 10.18 -12.71
CA MET A 1 -6.42 11.18 -12.59
C MET A 1 -6.91 12.60 -12.26
N ARG A 2 -7.78 13.23 -13.06
CA ARG A 2 -8.25 14.63 -12.81
C ARG A 2 -8.74 14.89 -11.37
N ARG A 3 -9.55 13.98 -10.80
CA ARG A 3 -10.05 14.08 -9.41
C ARG A 3 -8.93 14.15 -8.36
N VAL A 4 -7.86 13.38 -8.56
CA VAL A 4 -6.68 13.35 -7.66
C VAL A 4 -5.88 14.65 -7.79
N ASN A 5 -5.61 15.08 -9.02
CA ASN A 5 -4.81 16.28 -9.28
C ASN A 5 -5.52 17.58 -8.82
N ARG A 6 -6.85 17.58 -8.74
CA ARG A 6 -7.66 18.67 -8.16
C ARG A 6 -7.72 18.64 -6.62
N ALA A 7 -7.11 17.64 -5.97
CA ALA A 7 -7.10 17.48 -4.53
C ALA A 7 -5.68 17.25 -3.98
N PRO A 8 -4.72 18.15 -4.25
CA PRO A 8 -3.32 17.97 -3.83
C PRO A 8 -3.16 17.86 -2.32
N ALA A 9 -4.02 18.53 -1.54
CA ALA A 9 -4.03 18.42 -0.08
C ALA A 9 -4.26 16.99 0.42
N VAL A 10 -5.02 16.17 -0.31
CA VAL A 10 -5.21 14.75 0.06
C VAL A 10 -3.90 13.98 -0.10
N LEU A 11 -3.19 14.18 -1.22
CA LEU A 11 -1.90 13.55 -1.48
C LEU A 11 -0.84 13.98 -0.46
N LEU A 12 -0.72 15.29 -0.21
CA LEU A 12 0.21 15.83 0.79
C LEU A 12 -0.14 15.35 2.20
N GLY A 13 -1.42 15.25 2.55
CA GLY A 13 -1.88 14.74 3.83
C GLY A 13 -1.50 13.28 4.06
N VAL A 14 -1.73 12.39 3.07
CA VAL A 14 -1.32 10.97 3.20
C VAL A 14 0.19 10.78 3.14
N TRP A 15 0.91 11.66 2.44
CA TRP A 15 2.37 11.69 2.48
C TRP A 15 2.91 12.10 3.85
N ALA A 16 2.39 13.18 4.43
CA ALA A 16 2.75 13.62 5.78
C ALA A 16 2.43 12.53 6.82
N LEU A 17 1.29 11.86 6.70
CA LEU A 17 0.92 10.71 7.53
C LEU A 17 1.94 9.57 7.40
N THR A 18 2.40 9.27 6.18
CA THR A 18 3.42 8.26 5.93
C THR A 18 4.74 8.64 6.61
N LEU A 19 5.16 9.91 6.53
CA LEU A 19 6.34 10.41 7.24
C LEU A 19 6.20 10.32 8.76
N LEU A 20 5.05 10.67 9.31
CA LEU A 20 4.80 10.62 10.76
C LEU A 20 4.98 9.21 11.33
N VAL A 21 4.61 8.18 10.56
CA VAL A 21 4.82 6.78 10.97
C VAL A 21 6.26 6.32 10.74
N SER A 22 6.90 6.74 9.64
CA SER A 22 8.24 6.25 9.29
C SER A 22 9.39 6.95 10.03
N LEU A 23 9.23 8.22 10.43
CA LEU A 23 10.28 9.01 11.07
C LEU A 23 10.76 8.43 12.40
N PRO A 24 9.89 7.99 13.34
CA PRO A 24 10.34 7.37 14.58
C PRO A 24 11.16 6.11 14.34
N LEU A 25 10.73 5.24 13.41
CA LEU A 25 11.44 4.03 13.05
C LEU A 25 12.84 4.35 12.47
N THR A 26 12.89 5.36 11.59
CA THR A 26 14.13 5.84 11.00
C THR A 26 15.10 6.36 12.06
N ALA A 27 14.60 7.09 13.05
CA ALA A 27 15.41 7.61 14.15
C ALA A 27 16.03 6.49 15.01
N VAL A 28 15.27 5.42 15.26
CA VAL A 28 15.78 4.24 16.00
C VAL A 28 16.86 3.52 15.20
N VAL A 29 16.61 3.24 13.91
CA VAL A 29 17.61 2.59 13.05
C VAL A 29 18.87 3.45 12.95
N ARG A 30 18.75 4.77 12.79
CA ARG A 30 19.90 5.70 12.80
C ARG A 30 20.72 5.57 14.09
N GLY A 31 20.07 5.47 15.25
CA GLY A 31 20.74 5.29 16.53
C GLY A 31 21.54 3.98 16.59
N MET A 32 20.95 2.87 16.12
CA MET A 32 21.62 1.57 16.04
C MET A 32 22.85 1.61 15.11
N LEU A 33 22.71 2.22 13.93
CA LEU A 33 23.82 2.35 12.97
C LEU A 33 24.94 3.22 13.54
N ALA A 34 24.61 4.34 14.18
CA ALA A 34 25.59 5.22 14.80
C ALA A 34 26.36 4.54 15.94
N GLN A 35 25.66 3.75 16.76
CA GLN A 35 26.28 2.98 17.85
C GLN A 35 27.21 1.88 17.33
N HIS A 36 26.84 1.20 16.25
CA HIS A 36 27.66 0.13 15.67
C HIS A 36 28.87 0.67 14.87
N LEU A 37 28.69 1.77 14.13
CA LEU A 37 29.78 2.40 13.37
C LEU A 37 30.78 3.12 14.28
N GLY A 38 30.32 3.79 15.34
CA GLY A 38 31.17 4.58 16.22
C GLY A 38 32.07 5.57 15.45
N SER A 39 33.30 5.75 15.92
CA SER A 39 34.37 6.50 15.23
C SER A 39 35.34 5.57 14.48
N SER A 40 34.84 4.52 13.84
CA SER A 40 35.66 3.51 13.16
C SER A 40 36.02 3.89 11.72
N LEU A 41 37.04 3.24 11.16
CA LEU A 41 37.37 3.34 9.74
C LEU A 41 36.21 2.87 8.83
N ALA A 42 35.36 1.98 9.34
CA ALA A 42 34.14 1.56 8.65
C ALA A 42 33.14 2.71 8.51
N ALA A 43 33.10 3.65 9.48
CA ALA A 43 32.27 4.86 9.40
C ALA A 43 32.71 5.78 8.26
N ASP A 44 34.02 6.01 8.10
CA ASP A 44 34.56 6.83 7.00
C ASP A 44 34.33 6.16 5.64
N THR A 45 34.45 4.83 5.58
CA THR A 45 34.19 4.05 4.37
C THR A 45 32.69 4.08 4.00
N ALA A 46 31.80 3.95 4.98
CA ALA A 46 30.36 4.06 4.78
C ALA A 46 29.90 5.51 4.49
N ALA A 47 30.67 6.52 4.90
CA ALA A 47 30.40 7.92 4.54
C ALA A 47 30.81 8.26 3.10
N SER A 48 31.85 7.59 2.60
CA SER A 48 32.40 7.79 1.25
C SER A 48 31.80 6.85 0.19
N GLY A 49 30.96 5.90 0.59
CA GLY A 49 30.30 4.92 -0.27
C GLY A 49 29.55 3.85 0.54
N VAL A 50 29.44 2.63 0.02
CA VAL A 50 28.87 1.50 0.77
C VAL A 50 29.97 0.53 1.18
N ASN A 51 30.00 0.20 2.47
CA ASN A 51 30.80 -0.87 3.02
C ASN A 51 29.92 -2.12 3.16
N TYR A 52 29.96 -2.99 2.15
CA TYR A 52 29.13 -4.21 2.11
C TYR A 52 29.52 -5.22 3.19
N ASP A 53 30.82 -5.34 3.50
CA ASP A 53 31.32 -6.26 4.53
C ASP A 53 30.78 -5.86 5.90
N TRP A 54 30.86 -4.56 6.22
CA TRP A 54 30.28 -4.04 7.45
C TRP A 54 28.75 -4.15 7.47
N MET A 55 28.06 -3.90 6.36
CA MET A 55 26.59 -4.06 6.32
C MET A 55 26.18 -5.51 6.54
N GLN A 56 26.94 -6.46 6.00
CA GLN A 56 26.70 -7.88 6.22
C GLN A 56 26.95 -8.24 7.68
N GLU A 57 28.08 -7.82 8.25
CA GLU A 57 28.38 -8.03 9.67
C GLU A 57 27.31 -7.42 10.59
N PHE A 58 26.87 -6.19 10.32
CA PHE A 58 25.78 -5.55 11.05
C PHE A 58 24.49 -6.36 10.93
N SER A 59 24.12 -6.78 9.72
CA SER A 59 22.90 -7.56 9.48
C SER A 59 22.92 -8.91 10.21
N ASP A 60 24.08 -9.56 10.29
CA ASP A 60 24.24 -10.86 10.95
C ASP A 60 24.16 -10.74 12.49
N GLN A 61 24.52 -9.59 13.04
CA GLN A 61 24.47 -9.31 14.48
C GLN A 61 23.21 -8.53 14.91
N ALA A 62 22.48 -7.96 13.95
CA ALA A 62 21.37 -7.07 14.23
C ALA A 62 20.21 -7.81 14.91
N THR A 63 19.60 -7.15 15.89
CA THR A 63 18.35 -7.59 16.51
C THR A 63 17.30 -6.48 16.41
N GLY A 64 16.03 -6.82 16.69
CA GLY A 64 14.94 -5.85 16.69
C GLY A 64 14.72 -5.20 15.31
N LEU A 65 14.83 -3.87 15.24
CA LEU A 65 14.65 -3.12 13.98
C LEU A 65 15.87 -3.18 13.06
N GLY A 66 17.06 -3.46 13.57
CA GLY A 66 18.29 -3.50 12.78
C GLY A 66 18.25 -4.54 11.66
N VAL A 67 17.51 -5.64 11.84
CA VAL A 67 17.37 -6.71 10.83
C VAL A 67 16.70 -6.27 9.53
N THR A 68 16.10 -5.08 9.51
CA THR A 68 15.53 -4.49 8.30
C THR A 68 16.55 -3.78 7.43
N PHE A 69 17.71 -3.44 8.01
CA PHE A 69 18.78 -2.77 7.33
C PHE A 69 19.73 -3.82 6.75
N LYS A 70 19.36 -4.35 5.57
CA LYS A 70 20.14 -5.32 4.80
C LYS A 70 20.69 -4.67 3.54
N PRO A 71 21.73 -5.24 2.89
CA PRO A 71 22.25 -4.71 1.62
C PRO A 71 21.17 -4.54 0.54
N THR A 72 20.11 -5.34 0.57
CA THR A 72 18.97 -5.23 -0.35
C THR A 72 18.20 -3.91 -0.23
N ILE A 73 18.39 -3.12 0.83
CA ILE A 73 17.73 -1.82 1.01
C ILE A 73 18.22 -0.74 0.02
N ILE A 74 19.33 -0.99 -0.68
CA ILE A 74 19.94 -0.03 -1.60
C ILE A 74 19.21 -0.05 -2.95
N GLY A 75 18.84 1.13 -3.44
CA GLY A 75 18.25 1.33 -4.76
C GLY A 75 16.93 0.57 -4.97
N PHE A 76 16.75 0.00 -6.15
CA PHE A 76 15.53 -0.73 -6.51
C PHE A 76 15.40 -2.08 -5.79
N GLY A 77 16.50 -2.61 -5.23
CA GLY A 77 16.50 -3.86 -4.46
C GLY A 77 15.49 -3.83 -3.32
N ALA A 78 15.29 -2.68 -2.67
CA ALA A 78 14.38 -2.54 -1.54
C ALA A 78 12.93 -2.81 -1.95
N VAL A 79 12.55 -2.44 -3.17
CA VAL A 79 11.19 -2.65 -3.68
C VAL A 79 10.96 -4.13 -3.95
N LEU A 80 11.95 -4.80 -4.56
CA LEU A 80 11.89 -6.23 -4.85
C LEU A 80 11.94 -7.08 -3.57
N ASP A 81 12.78 -6.72 -2.61
CA ASP A 81 12.87 -7.39 -1.31
C ASP A 81 11.54 -7.33 -0.55
N ASN A 82 10.91 -6.15 -0.50
CA ASN A 82 9.59 -6.00 0.11
C ASN A 82 8.50 -6.81 -0.60
N LEU A 83 8.55 -6.88 -1.94
CA LEU A 83 7.61 -7.69 -2.72
C LEU A 83 7.85 -9.19 -2.48
N SER A 84 9.10 -9.65 -2.54
CA SER A 84 9.46 -11.06 -2.28
C SER A 84 9.02 -11.47 -0.89
N ALA A 85 9.39 -10.70 0.13
CA ALA A 85 9.03 -11.00 1.50
C ALA A 85 7.52 -11.03 1.75
N PHE A 86 6.75 -10.21 1.03
CA PHE A 86 5.29 -10.29 1.09
C PHE A 86 4.77 -11.54 0.39
N MET A 87 5.29 -11.86 -0.81
CA MET A 87 4.84 -13.02 -1.59
C MET A 87 5.24 -14.36 -0.97
N ASP A 88 6.38 -14.38 -0.27
CA ASP A 88 6.96 -15.56 0.39
C ASP A 88 6.53 -15.70 1.86
N ASP A 89 5.63 -14.84 2.33
CA ASP A 89 5.12 -14.81 3.71
C ASP A 89 6.24 -14.78 4.77
N ILE A 90 7.27 -13.97 4.53
CA ILE A 90 8.42 -13.86 5.43
C ILE A 90 8.02 -13.08 6.68
N GLU A 91 8.25 -13.69 7.85
CA GLU A 91 8.01 -13.06 9.14
C GLU A 91 8.77 -11.74 9.29
N ARG A 92 8.08 -10.74 9.85
CA ARG A 92 8.64 -9.41 10.10
C ARG A 92 8.74 -9.16 11.61
N PRO A 93 9.77 -8.42 12.06
CA PRO A 93 9.87 -7.98 13.45
C PRO A 93 8.59 -7.35 13.97
N VAL A 94 8.22 -7.69 15.22
CA VAL A 94 6.98 -7.24 15.88
C VAL A 94 6.82 -5.72 15.83
N VAL A 95 7.92 -4.95 15.95
CA VAL A 95 7.89 -3.48 15.88
C VAL A 95 7.43 -2.97 14.50
N ILE A 96 7.84 -3.64 13.42
CA ILE A 96 7.40 -3.30 12.06
C ILE A 96 5.93 -3.68 11.90
N VAL A 97 5.53 -4.86 12.38
CA VAL A 97 4.14 -5.31 12.33
C VAL A 97 3.23 -4.34 13.08
N GLY A 98 3.65 -3.86 14.25
CA GLY A 98 2.95 -2.84 15.03
C GLY A 98 2.82 -1.50 14.27
N ALA A 99 3.92 -0.99 13.72
CA ALA A 99 3.90 0.26 12.95
C ALA A 99 3.07 0.14 11.65
N ALA A 100 3.15 -0.99 10.95
CA ALA A 100 2.34 -1.28 9.77
C ALA A 100 0.85 -1.38 10.13
N SER A 101 0.52 -2.01 11.26
CA SER A 101 -0.86 -2.09 11.76
C SER A 101 -1.42 -0.71 12.10
N PHE A 102 -0.63 0.13 12.76
CA PHE A 102 -1.00 1.53 13.02
C PHE A 102 -1.20 2.32 11.72
N TYR A 103 -0.30 2.15 10.76
CA TYR A 103 -0.42 2.76 9.43
C TYR A 103 -1.68 2.30 8.68
N ILE A 104 -2.04 1.02 8.78
CA ILE A 104 -3.28 0.47 8.22
C ILE A 104 -4.50 1.12 8.88
N LEU A 105 -4.52 1.27 10.21
CA LEU A 105 -5.62 1.94 10.93
C LEU A 105 -5.80 3.39 10.47
N LEU A 106 -4.68 4.12 10.31
CA LEU A 106 -4.70 5.48 9.77
C LEU A 106 -5.26 5.53 8.33
N TRP A 107 -4.89 4.57 7.49
CA TRP A 107 -5.46 4.44 6.14
C TRP A 107 -6.94 4.10 6.15
N ILE A 108 -7.39 3.22 7.05
CA ILE A 108 -8.81 2.87 7.23
C ILE A 108 -9.61 4.12 7.60
N PHE A 109 -9.08 4.94 8.50
CA PHE A 109 -9.68 6.21 8.89
C PHE A 109 -9.80 7.17 7.70
N VAL A 110 -8.68 7.46 7.04
CA VAL A 110 -8.63 8.45 5.95
C VAL A 110 -9.39 7.99 4.69
N ALA A 111 -9.52 6.68 4.45
CA ALA A 111 -10.18 6.13 3.26
C ALA A 111 -11.60 6.67 3.06
N GLY A 112 -12.37 6.85 4.15
CA GLY A 112 -13.74 7.35 4.08
C GLY A 112 -13.82 8.74 3.46
N GLY A 113 -13.06 9.69 4.00
CA GLY A 113 -13.00 11.06 3.48
C GLY A 113 -12.40 11.16 2.08
N VAL A 114 -11.41 10.32 1.74
CA VAL A 114 -10.80 10.30 0.41
C VAL A 114 -11.79 9.85 -0.67
N ILE A 115 -12.45 8.71 -0.45
CA ILE A 115 -13.42 8.17 -1.40
C ILE A 115 -14.61 9.14 -1.53
N ASP A 116 -15.06 9.71 -0.42
CA ASP A 116 -16.15 10.70 -0.41
C ASP A 116 -15.79 11.96 -1.21
N ARG A 117 -14.59 12.52 -0.99
CA ARG A 117 -14.06 13.66 -1.75
C ARG A 117 -14.00 13.37 -3.25
N TYR A 118 -13.64 12.15 -3.64
CA TYR A 118 -13.61 11.74 -5.04
C TYR A 118 -14.98 11.43 -5.60
N ALA A 119 -15.92 10.93 -4.79
CA ALA A 119 -17.29 10.70 -5.21
C ALA A 119 -18.01 12.02 -5.50
N ARG A 120 -17.84 13.04 -4.64
CA ARG A 120 -18.45 14.36 -4.84
C ARG A 120 -17.80 15.21 -5.93
N ASP A 121 -16.57 14.87 -6.33
CA ASP A 121 -15.75 15.60 -7.32
C ASP A 121 -15.64 17.13 -7.09
N ARG A 122 -15.72 17.55 -5.82
CA ARG A 122 -15.63 18.95 -5.38
C ARG A 122 -14.85 19.08 -4.07
N ALA A 123 -14.30 20.25 -3.81
CA ALA A 123 -13.54 20.48 -2.58
C ALA A 123 -14.39 20.20 -1.32
N THR A 124 -13.91 19.32 -0.45
CA THR A 124 -14.45 19.11 0.89
C THR A 124 -13.60 19.92 1.87
N ARG A 125 -14.22 20.76 2.71
CA ARG A 125 -13.50 21.41 3.81
C ARG A 125 -12.94 20.36 4.78
N ALA A 126 -11.89 20.70 5.53
CA ALA A 126 -11.24 19.77 6.47
C ALA A 126 -12.25 19.10 7.42
N HIS A 127 -13.18 19.88 7.99
CA HIS A 127 -14.24 19.36 8.86
C HIS A 127 -15.09 18.28 8.16
N GLY A 128 -15.58 18.53 6.95
CA GLY A 128 -16.38 17.55 6.19
C GLY A 128 -15.59 16.29 5.82
N PHE A 129 -14.31 16.43 5.51
CA PHE A 129 -13.41 15.31 5.23
C PHE A 129 -13.19 14.41 6.46
N PHE A 130 -12.93 15.00 7.63
CA PHE A 130 -12.73 14.24 8.86
C PHE A 130 -14.03 13.68 9.44
N ALA A 131 -15.15 14.41 9.29
CA ALA A 131 -16.47 13.90 9.68
C ALA A 131 -16.86 12.64 8.88
N THR A 132 -16.63 12.65 7.56
CA THR A 132 -16.86 11.47 6.70
C THR A 132 -15.88 10.34 7.02
N SER A 133 -14.60 10.67 7.25
CA SER A 133 -13.59 9.70 7.71
C SER A 133 -14.04 8.98 9.01
N GLY A 134 -14.50 9.72 10.01
CA GLY A 134 -15.00 9.16 11.28
C GLY A 134 -16.25 8.30 11.11
N VAL A 135 -17.22 8.72 10.28
CA VAL A 135 -18.46 7.96 10.05
C VAL A 135 -18.19 6.62 9.38
N PHE A 136 -17.24 6.57 8.44
CA PHE A 136 -16.88 5.34 7.74
C PHE A 136 -15.84 4.50 8.49
N PHE A 137 -15.14 5.04 9.49
CA PHE A 137 -14.06 4.35 10.20
C PHE A 137 -14.47 2.96 10.70
N PHE A 138 -15.52 2.85 11.53
CA PHE A 138 -15.96 1.55 12.05
C PHE A 138 -16.59 0.64 10.99
N ARG A 139 -17.10 1.21 9.89
CA ARG A 139 -17.58 0.44 8.74
C ARG A 139 -16.39 -0.20 8.04
N PHE A 140 -15.35 0.57 7.76
CA PHE A 140 -14.13 0.08 7.15
C PHE A 140 -13.29 -0.80 8.07
N LEU A 141 -13.37 -0.63 9.39
CA LEU A 141 -12.76 -1.55 10.35
C LEU A 141 -13.42 -2.94 10.28
N ARG A 142 -14.75 -3.00 10.23
CA ARG A 142 -15.48 -4.26 10.02
C ARG A 142 -15.15 -4.88 8.66
N LEU A 143 -15.05 -4.06 7.61
CA LEU A 143 -14.64 -4.51 6.29
C LEU A 143 -13.20 -5.06 6.29
N ALA A 144 -12.29 -4.39 7.00
CA ALA A 144 -10.90 -4.80 7.16
C ALA A 144 -10.78 -6.12 7.95
N ALA A 145 -11.65 -6.37 8.94
CA ALA A 145 -11.70 -7.66 9.62
C ALA A 145 -12.07 -8.80 8.66
N VAL A 146 -13.06 -8.59 7.78
CA VAL A 146 -13.40 -9.58 6.75
C VAL A 146 -12.24 -9.74 5.75
N GLN A 147 -11.60 -8.65 5.34
CA GLN A 147 -10.42 -8.69 4.45
C GLN A 147 -9.26 -9.45 5.09
N TRP A 148 -9.03 -9.26 6.39
CA TRP A 148 -8.02 -9.98 7.14
C TRP A 148 -8.28 -11.48 7.17
N ILE A 149 -9.53 -11.93 7.37
CA ILE A 149 -9.88 -13.36 7.30
C ILE A 149 -9.58 -13.94 5.91
N VAL A 150 -9.93 -13.21 4.84
CA VAL A 150 -9.63 -13.64 3.47
C VAL A 150 -8.13 -13.73 3.24
N TYR A 151 -7.35 -12.77 3.72
CA TYR A 151 -5.90 -12.77 3.55
C TYR A 151 -5.25 -13.85 4.43
N ALA A 152 -5.75 -14.10 5.63
CA ALA A 152 -5.31 -15.20 6.47
C ALA A 152 -5.57 -16.56 5.81
N PHE A 153 -6.67 -16.73 5.07
CA PHE A 153 -6.89 -17.92 4.27
C PHE A 153 -5.91 -18.01 3.07
N LEU A 154 -5.70 -16.90 2.36
CA LEU A 154 -4.78 -16.87 1.22
C LEU A 154 -3.34 -17.19 1.63
N PHE A 155 -2.83 -16.56 2.69
CA PHE A 155 -1.47 -16.77 3.17
C PHE A 155 -1.33 -18.03 4.04
N GLY A 156 -2.29 -18.31 4.93
CA GLY A 156 -2.18 -19.45 5.86
C GLY A 156 -2.51 -20.82 5.25
N TRP A 157 -3.36 -20.87 4.22
CA TRP A 157 -3.74 -22.14 3.58
C TRP A 157 -3.33 -22.20 2.11
N MET A 158 -3.75 -21.21 1.30
CA MET A 158 -3.56 -21.28 -0.15
C MET A 158 -2.08 -21.21 -0.53
N HIS A 159 -1.30 -20.34 0.11
CA HIS A 159 0.12 -20.19 -0.15
C HIS A 159 0.92 -21.48 0.15
N PRO A 160 0.88 -22.08 1.37
CA PRO A 160 1.50 -23.37 1.63
C PRO A 160 1.00 -24.49 0.71
N TRP A 161 -0.29 -24.48 0.35
CA TRP A 161 -0.82 -25.47 -0.58
C TRP A 161 -0.20 -25.34 -1.98
N LEU A 162 -0.01 -24.12 -2.50
CA LEU A 162 0.64 -23.86 -3.78
C LEU A 162 2.14 -24.16 -3.74
N PHE A 163 2.87 -23.65 -2.74
CA PHE A 163 4.34 -23.64 -2.74
C PHE A 163 4.99 -24.81 -1.98
N ASP A 164 4.34 -25.36 -0.95
CA ASP A 164 4.91 -26.47 -0.17
C ASP A 164 4.34 -27.83 -0.59
N ARG A 165 3.16 -27.86 -1.23
CA ARG A 165 2.53 -29.11 -1.67
C ARG A 165 2.50 -29.25 -3.19
N LEU A 166 1.94 -28.27 -3.91
CA LEU A 166 1.76 -28.38 -5.35
C LEU A 166 3.10 -28.22 -6.09
N TYR A 167 3.90 -27.22 -5.74
CA TYR A 167 5.19 -26.97 -6.39
C TYR A 167 6.14 -28.17 -6.33
N PRO A 168 6.45 -28.79 -5.17
CA PRO A 168 7.33 -29.95 -5.12
C PRO A 168 6.79 -31.14 -5.91
N ARG A 169 5.46 -31.34 -5.94
CA ARG A 169 4.84 -32.40 -6.77
C ARG A 169 5.03 -32.17 -8.26
N MET A 170 4.98 -30.91 -8.71
CA MET A 170 5.19 -30.56 -10.12
C MET A 170 6.66 -30.67 -10.53
N THR A 171 7.59 -30.45 -9.60
CA THR A 171 9.03 -30.38 -9.89
C THR A 171 9.82 -31.62 -9.46
N HIS A 172 9.18 -32.59 -8.78
CA HIS A 172 9.86 -33.79 -8.24
C HIS A 172 10.68 -34.57 -9.28
N GLU A 173 10.17 -34.70 -10.50
CA GLU A 173 10.85 -35.43 -11.59
C GLU A 173 11.63 -34.52 -12.55
N THR A 174 11.69 -33.21 -12.25
CA THR A 174 12.30 -32.23 -13.13
C THR A 174 13.78 -32.06 -12.83
N SER A 175 14.64 -32.53 -13.72
CA SER A 175 16.10 -32.33 -13.64
C SER A 175 16.57 -30.97 -14.18
N VAL A 176 15.69 -30.19 -14.80
CA VAL A 176 16.02 -28.91 -15.45
C VAL A 176 15.56 -27.73 -14.60
N GLU A 177 16.51 -26.95 -14.08
CA GLU A 177 16.23 -25.77 -13.23
C GLU A 177 15.29 -24.75 -13.89
N ARG A 178 15.43 -24.53 -15.21
CA ARG A 178 14.56 -23.61 -15.97
C ARG A 178 13.09 -23.98 -15.86
N THR A 179 12.77 -25.27 -15.94
CA THR A 179 11.38 -25.74 -15.89
C THR A 179 10.79 -25.53 -14.50
N ALA A 180 11.58 -25.81 -13.45
CA ALA A 180 11.19 -25.53 -12.07
C ALA A 180 10.97 -24.02 -11.84
N PHE A 181 11.86 -23.16 -12.37
CA PHE A 181 11.68 -21.71 -12.30
C PHE A 181 10.39 -21.24 -12.95
N VAL A 182 10.08 -21.69 -14.18
CA VAL A 182 8.85 -21.34 -14.88
C VAL A 182 7.60 -21.80 -14.10
N ALA A 183 7.63 -23.00 -13.53
CA ALA A 183 6.55 -23.49 -12.67
C ALA A 183 6.35 -22.58 -11.46
N ARG A 184 7.43 -22.14 -10.79
CA ARG A 184 7.35 -21.22 -9.66
C ARG A 184 6.75 -19.87 -10.05
N VAL A 185 7.18 -19.29 -11.18
CA VAL A 185 6.61 -18.04 -11.72
C VAL A 185 5.12 -18.18 -12.01
N ALA A 186 4.70 -19.31 -12.60
CA ALA A 186 3.28 -19.57 -12.86
C ALA A 186 2.46 -19.64 -11.56
N LEU A 187 2.98 -20.26 -10.50
CA LEU A 187 2.30 -20.31 -9.20
C LEU A 187 2.21 -18.93 -8.54
N TYR A 188 3.27 -18.12 -8.60
CA TYR A 188 3.20 -16.72 -8.15
C TYR A 188 2.19 -15.91 -8.95
N LEU A 189 2.08 -16.12 -10.25
CA LEU A 189 1.07 -15.46 -11.07
C LEU A 189 -0.35 -15.85 -10.63
N VAL A 190 -0.61 -17.14 -10.41
CA VAL A 190 -1.90 -17.62 -9.91
C VAL A 190 -2.22 -17.00 -8.54
N PHE A 191 -1.27 -17.04 -7.61
CA PHE A 191 -1.46 -16.48 -6.28
C PHE A 191 -1.69 -14.95 -6.32
N GLY A 192 -0.91 -14.24 -7.14
CA GLY A 192 -1.06 -12.81 -7.39
C GLY A 192 -2.43 -12.45 -7.96
N VAL A 193 -2.99 -13.27 -8.87
CA VAL A 193 -4.36 -13.10 -9.39
C VAL A 193 -5.41 -13.26 -8.29
N LEU A 194 -5.25 -14.21 -7.37
CA LEU A 194 -6.16 -14.37 -6.23
C LEU A 194 -6.12 -13.14 -5.30
N ILE A 195 -4.93 -12.63 -4.99
CA ILE A 195 -4.75 -11.40 -4.20
C ILE A 195 -5.36 -10.19 -4.92
N ALA A 196 -5.12 -10.05 -6.22
CA ALA A 196 -5.66 -8.96 -7.03
C ALA A 196 -7.19 -9.00 -7.07
N ALA A 197 -7.78 -10.17 -7.25
CA ALA A 197 -9.23 -10.35 -7.23
C ALA A 197 -9.83 -9.98 -5.87
N ALA A 198 -9.23 -10.45 -4.77
CA ALA A 198 -9.65 -10.09 -3.41
C ALA A 198 -9.55 -8.58 -3.19
N THR A 199 -8.41 -7.97 -3.55
CA THR A 199 -8.17 -6.52 -3.44
C THR A 199 -9.26 -5.74 -4.16
N MET A 200 -9.54 -6.07 -5.42
CA MET A 200 -10.55 -5.41 -6.23
C MET A 200 -11.96 -5.52 -5.61
N ILE A 201 -12.33 -6.68 -5.04
CA ILE A 201 -13.62 -6.84 -4.36
C ILE A 201 -13.74 -5.89 -3.17
N PHE A 202 -12.71 -5.82 -2.32
CA PHE A 202 -12.73 -4.96 -1.13
C PHE A 202 -12.65 -3.47 -1.48
N ASP A 203 -11.93 -3.11 -2.54
CA ASP A 203 -11.87 -1.73 -3.04
C ASP A 203 -13.24 -1.25 -3.52
N TYR A 204 -13.93 -2.04 -4.37
CA TYR A 204 -15.31 -1.71 -4.76
C TYR A 204 -16.29 -1.75 -3.59
N ALA A 205 -16.09 -2.61 -2.59
CA ALA A 205 -16.92 -2.61 -1.38
C ALA A 205 -16.79 -1.30 -0.60
N LYS A 206 -15.58 -0.74 -0.48
CA LYS A 206 -15.35 0.60 0.12
C LYS A 206 -16.04 1.70 -0.69
N VAL A 207 -15.88 1.68 -2.02
CA VAL A 207 -16.52 2.64 -2.92
C VAL A 207 -18.04 2.60 -2.75
N ARG A 208 -18.66 1.42 -2.80
CA ARG A 208 -20.11 1.25 -2.60
C ARG A 208 -20.56 1.71 -1.23
N ALA A 209 -19.81 1.37 -0.19
CA ALA A 209 -20.14 1.77 1.17
C ALA A 209 -20.25 3.29 1.29
N VAL A 210 -19.35 4.04 0.64
CA VAL A 210 -19.35 5.51 0.68
C VAL A 210 -20.40 6.11 -0.25
N VAL A 211 -20.43 5.68 -1.51
CA VAL A 211 -21.33 6.26 -2.53
C VAL A 211 -22.80 5.98 -2.21
N GLU A 212 -23.12 4.80 -1.71
CA GLU A 212 -24.49 4.37 -1.38
C GLU A 212 -24.81 4.47 0.13
N ASP A 213 -23.91 5.05 0.95
CA ASP A 213 -24.02 5.13 2.42
C ASP A 213 -24.41 3.80 3.11
N ARG A 214 -23.84 2.67 2.66
CA ARG A 214 -24.20 1.35 3.22
C ARG A 214 -23.71 1.21 4.66
N ARG A 215 -24.60 0.71 5.53
CA ARG A 215 -24.30 0.35 6.93
C ARG A 215 -23.78 -1.08 7.11
N SER A 216 -24.22 -2.01 6.24
CA SER A 216 -23.80 -3.42 6.24
C SER A 216 -22.64 -3.66 5.29
N MET A 217 -21.50 -4.11 5.82
CA MET A 217 -20.28 -4.38 5.03
C MET A 217 -20.36 -5.68 4.25
N ILE A 218 -21.02 -6.71 4.78
CA ILE A 218 -21.32 -7.93 4.02
C ILE A 218 -22.23 -7.59 2.83
N GLY A 219 -23.22 -6.72 3.05
CA GLY A 219 -24.06 -6.17 1.97
C GLY A 219 -23.26 -5.34 0.96
N ALA A 220 -22.20 -4.65 1.38
CA ALA A 220 -21.32 -3.91 0.47
C ALA A 220 -20.43 -4.86 -0.37
N ILE A 221 -19.89 -5.93 0.23
CA ILE A 221 -19.09 -6.96 -0.47
C ILE A 221 -19.94 -7.71 -1.50
N THR A 222 -21.10 -8.22 -1.10
CA THR A 222 -22.02 -8.92 -2.01
C THR A 222 -22.49 -8.01 -3.15
N GLY A 223 -22.74 -6.73 -2.84
CA GLY A 223 -22.96 -5.70 -3.83
C GLY A 223 -21.76 -5.53 -4.78
N ALA A 224 -20.54 -5.41 -4.26
CA ALA A 224 -19.34 -5.26 -5.06
C ALA A 224 -19.14 -6.45 -6.01
N LEU A 225 -19.32 -7.69 -5.53
CA LEU A 225 -19.30 -8.90 -6.36
C LEU A 225 -20.33 -8.84 -7.49
N GLY A 226 -21.57 -8.46 -7.18
CA GLY A 226 -22.62 -8.30 -8.19
C GLY A 226 -22.29 -7.24 -9.24
N PHE A 227 -21.67 -6.12 -8.82
CA PHE A 227 -21.21 -5.06 -9.71
C PHE A 227 -20.08 -5.53 -10.63
N ILE A 228 -19.04 -6.16 -10.06
CA ILE A 228 -17.89 -6.69 -10.79
C ILE A 228 -18.37 -7.75 -11.79
N ARG A 229 -19.23 -8.70 -11.39
CA ARG A 229 -19.74 -9.74 -12.29
C ARG A 229 -20.47 -9.16 -13.51
N ARG A 230 -21.29 -8.13 -13.30
CA ARG A 230 -22.05 -7.45 -14.37
C ARG A 230 -21.18 -6.55 -15.26
N ASN A 231 -20.06 -6.07 -14.75
CA ASN A 231 -19.16 -5.13 -15.45
C ASN A 231 -17.72 -5.67 -15.51
N CYS A 232 -17.54 -6.98 -15.64
CA CYS A 232 -16.26 -7.66 -15.41
C CYS A 232 -15.16 -7.09 -16.31
N GLY A 233 -15.43 -6.96 -17.61
CA GLY A 233 -14.48 -6.39 -18.56
C GLY A 233 -14.00 -5.00 -18.16
N ALA A 234 -14.92 -4.10 -17.77
CA ALA A 234 -14.57 -2.73 -17.38
C ALA A 234 -13.84 -2.67 -16.03
N ALA A 235 -14.26 -3.47 -15.05
CA ALA A 235 -13.64 -3.53 -13.73
C ALA A 235 -12.21 -4.09 -13.82
N VAL A 236 -12.04 -5.21 -14.52
CA VAL A 236 -10.73 -5.85 -14.74
C VAL A 236 -9.83 -4.97 -15.60
N SER A 237 -10.33 -4.40 -16.71
CA SER A 237 -9.52 -3.51 -17.54
C SER A 237 -9.04 -2.28 -16.79
N LEU A 238 -9.90 -1.71 -15.93
CA LEU A 238 -9.53 -0.56 -15.10
C LEU A 238 -8.48 -0.95 -14.05
N PHE A 239 -8.67 -2.09 -13.39
CA PHE A 239 -7.68 -2.61 -12.44
C PHE A 239 -6.33 -2.82 -13.11
N LEU A 240 -6.30 -3.45 -14.30
CA LEU A 240 -5.08 -3.67 -15.08
C LEU A 240 -4.44 -2.35 -15.54
N ALA A 241 -5.23 -1.35 -15.95
CA ALA A 241 -4.69 -0.04 -16.32
C ALA A 241 -4.05 0.69 -15.13
N ASN A 242 -4.68 0.65 -13.96
CA ASN A 242 -4.13 1.22 -12.74
C ASN A 242 -2.89 0.43 -12.24
N PHE A 243 -2.90 -0.89 -12.40
CA PHE A 243 -1.75 -1.74 -12.09
C PHE A 243 -0.58 -1.47 -13.04
N ALA A 244 -0.82 -1.30 -14.34
CA ALA A 244 0.19 -0.88 -15.30
C ALA A 244 0.77 0.49 -14.93
N LEU A 245 -0.05 1.43 -14.49
CA LEU A 245 0.41 2.73 -13.98
C LEU A 245 1.32 2.57 -12.75
N PHE A 246 0.98 1.67 -11.81
CA PHE A 246 1.86 1.33 -10.69
C PHE A 246 3.21 0.77 -11.16
N VAL A 247 3.20 -0.17 -12.11
CA VAL A 247 4.40 -0.77 -12.69
C VAL A 247 5.25 0.29 -13.39
N ILE A 248 4.65 1.23 -14.13
CA ILE A 248 5.38 2.34 -14.76
C ILE A 248 6.07 3.20 -13.71
N VAL A 249 5.38 3.58 -12.62
CA VAL A 249 5.99 4.38 -11.54
C VAL A 249 7.14 3.62 -10.86
N ALA A 250 6.96 2.32 -10.61
CA ALA A 250 8.02 1.48 -10.06
C ALA A 250 9.22 1.33 -11.01
N GLY A 251 8.96 1.15 -12.32
CA GLY A 251 9.98 1.05 -13.36
C GLY A 251 10.75 2.35 -13.55
N LEU A 252 10.06 3.50 -13.53
CA LEU A 252 10.71 4.81 -13.54
C LEU A 252 11.64 4.97 -12.33
N TYR A 253 11.19 4.58 -11.15
CA TYR A 253 12.06 4.57 -9.97
C TYR A 253 13.25 3.63 -10.14
N ALA A 254 13.07 2.44 -10.73
CA ALA A 254 14.17 1.51 -10.99
C ALA A 254 15.28 2.13 -11.87
N LEU A 255 14.93 2.97 -12.84
CA LEU A 255 15.88 3.65 -13.73
C LEU A 255 16.70 4.74 -13.02
N VAL A 256 16.12 5.40 -12.01
CA VAL A 256 16.76 6.51 -11.29
C VAL A 256 17.13 6.16 -9.85
N ALA A 257 16.94 4.90 -9.46
CA ALA A 257 17.09 4.48 -8.08
C ALA A 257 18.52 4.79 -7.62
N PRO A 258 18.70 5.59 -6.56
CA PRO A 258 20.03 5.95 -6.10
C PRO A 258 20.74 4.69 -5.63
N GLY A 259 21.97 4.49 -6.11
CA GLY A 259 22.86 3.46 -5.59
C GLY A 259 23.40 3.83 -4.20
N ALA A 260 24.52 3.21 -3.85
CA ALA A 260 25.36 3.54 -2.71
C ALA A 260 25.86 5.00 -2.74
N GLY A 261 25.01 5.96 -2.35
CA GLY A 261 25.32 7.38 -2.40
C GLY A 261 26.33 7.79 -1.34
N ARG A 262 27.23 8.73 -1.67
CA ARG A 262 28.15 9.36 -0.71
C ARG A 262 27.43 10.39 0.16
N THR A 263 28.04 10.79 1.27
CA THR A 263 27.58 11.95 2.07
C THR A 263 27.54 13.25 1.26
N GLY A 264 26.80 14.26 1.74
CA GLY A 264 26.65 15.56 1.07
C GLY A 264 25.49 15.58 0.06
N ALA A 265 25.68 16.20 -1.09
CA ALA A 265 24.61 16.45 -2.06
C ALA A 265 23.98 15.14 -2.61
N SER A 266 24.77 14.09 -2.82
CA SER A 266 24.29 12.79 -3.30
C SER A 266 23.30 12.13 -2.34
N MET A 267 23.51 12.27 -1.03
CA MET A 267 22.58 11.77 -0.01
C MET A 267 21.22 12.46 -0.13
N TRP A 268 21.21 13.79 -0.25
CA TRP A 268 19.97 14.57 -0.37
C TRP A 268 19.24 14.32 -1.69
N ILE A 269 19.97 14.13 -2.80
CA ILE A 269 19.40 13.73 -4.08
C ILE A 269 18.76 12.35 -3.97
N GLY A 270 19.45 11.37 -3.38
CA GLY A 270 18.90 10.03 -3.16
C GLY A 270 17.64 10.05 -2.29
N PHE A 271 17.65 10.84 -1.21
CA PHE A 271 16.47 11.08 -0.38
C PHE A 271 15.32 11.69 -1.19
N ALA A 272 15.58 12.74 -1.97
CA ALA A 272 14.57 13.39 -2.80
C ALA A 272 13.94 12.42 -3.82
N ILE A 273 14.75 11.62 -4.51
CA ILE A 273 14.28 10.58 -5.44
C ILE A 273 13.40 9.55 -4.71
N GLY A 274 13.83 9.09 -3.53
CA GLY A 274 13.04 8.19 -2.70
C GLY A 274 11.69 8.79 -2.30
N GLN A 275 11.66 10.06 -1.88
CA GLN A 275 10.42 10.75 -1.55
C GLN A 275 9.50 10.93 -2.76
N LEU A 276 10.04 11.25 -3.94
CA LEU A 276 9.27 11.31 -5.18
C LEU A 276 8.63 9.96 -5.52
N TYR A 277 9.35 8.85 -5.31
CA TYR A 277 8.80 7.51 -5.49
C TYR A 277 7.66 7.22 -4.50
N VAL A 278 7.82 7.56 -3.22
CA VAL A 278 6.77 7.42 -2.20
C VAL A 278 5.53 8.23 -2.59
N ILE A 279 5.70 9.50 -2.98
CA ILE A 279 4.61 10.36 -3.45
C ILE A 279 3.94 9.76 -4.69
N GLY A 280 4.73 9.26 -5.64
CA GLY A 280 4.23 8.59 -6.84
C GLY A 280 3.36 7.38 -6.51
N ARG A 281 3.79 6.50 -5.60
CA ARG A 281 2.99 5.35 -5.13
C ARG A 281 1.70 5.78 -4.45
N LEU A 282 1.76 6.79 -3.59
CA LEU A 282 0.58 7.34 -2.92
C LEU A 282 -0.40 7.93 -3.94
N TRP A 283 0.10 8.67 -4.92
CA TRP A 283 -0.70 9.21 -6.02
C TRP A 283 -1.38 8.09 -6.81
N VAL A 284 -0.68 7.01 -7.16
CA VAL A 284 -1.27 5.85 -7.83
C VAL A 284 -2.38 5.22 -6.98
N LYS A 285 -2.16 5.00 -5.68
CA LYS A 285 -3.18 4.47 -4.77
C LYS A 285 -4.44 5.36 -4.74
N LEU A 286 -4.28 6.68 -4.76
CA LEU A 286 -5.39 7.62 -4.85
C LEU A 286 -6.08 7.57 -6.22
N VAL A 287 -5.33 7.35 -7.30
CA VAL A 287 -5.88 7.15 -8.65
C VAL A 287 -6.73 5.89 -8.73
N PHE A 288 -6.31 4.78 -8.09
CA PHE A 288 -7.13 3.57 -7.96
C PHE A 288 -8.53 3.90 -7.43
N TRP A 289 -8.60 4.46 -6.20
CA TRP A 289 -9.89 4.79 -5.59
C TRP A 289 -10.70 5.83 -6.37
N ALA A 290 -10.05 6.86 -6.91
CA ALA A 290 -10.73 7.88 -7.70
C ALA A 290 -11.34 7.31 -8.99
N SER A 291 -10.63 6.39 -9.64
CA SER A 291 -11.05 5.79 -10.90
C SER A 291 -12.15 4.73 -10.71
N GLU A 292 -12.06 3.90 -9.67
CA GLU A 292 -13.10 2.94 -9.30
C GLU A 292 -14.39 3.66 -8.91
N THR A 293 -14.27 4.75 -8.14
CA THR A 293 -15.40 5.62 -7.80
C THR A 293 -16.04 6.21 -9.05
N ALA A 294 -15.23 6.70 -10.00
CA ALA A 294 -15.75 7.25 -11.26
C ALA A 294 -16.43 6.17 -12.13
N LEU A 295 -15.86 4.97 -12.23
CA LEU A 295 -16.46 3.86 -12.98
C LEU A 295 -17.78 3.42 -12.33
N PHE A 296 -17.81 3.27 -11.01
CA PHE A 296 -19.00 2.89 -10.27
C PHE A 296 -20.13 3.92 -10.47
N GLN A 297 -19.83 5.21 -10.31
CA GLN A 297 -20.79 6.29 -10.53
C GLN A 297 -21.30 6.35 -11.97
N ASN A 298 -20.41 6.20 -12.96
CA ASN A 298 -20.81 6.19 -14.37
C ASN A 298 -21.81 5.07 -14.69
N ARG A 299 -21.64 3.89 -14.08
CA ARG A 299 -22.46 2.70 -14.36
C ARG A 299 -23.75 2.59 -13.52
N LEU A 300 -23.83 3.20 -12.34
CA LEU A 300 -24.94 2.97 -11.41
C LEU A 300 -25.54 4.22 -10.76
N ALA A 301 -24.78 5.31 -10.61
CA ALA A 301 -25.15 6.40 -9.69
C ALA A 301 -25.21 7.78 -10.34
N HIS A 302 -24.79 7.93 -11.60
CA HIS A 302 -24.44 9.21 -12.25
C HIS A 302 -23.23 9.90 -11.61
N ALA A 303 -22.52 10.69 -12.42
CA ALA A 303 -21.29 11.36 -11.97
C ALA A 303 -21.61 12.38 -10.85
N GLY A 304 -20.84 12.32 -9.76
CA GLY A 304 -21.00 13.24 -8.63
C GLY A 304 -22.02 12.81 -7.58
N TYR A 305 -22.80 11.76 -7.83
CA TYR A 305 -23.80 11.28 -6.88
C TYR A 305 -23.17 10.62 -5.65
N VAL A 306 -23.70 11.01 -4.49
CA VAL A 306 -23.48 10.38 -3.20
C VAL A 306 -24.84 10.36 -2.50
N ALA A 307 -25.28 9.18 -2.04
CA ALA A 307 -26.61 9.00 -1.43
C ALA A 307 -26.78 9.83 -0.14
N ARG A 308 -25.68 10.08 0.57
CA ARG A 308 -25.68 10.94 1.75
C ARG A 308 -25.68 12.43 1.33
N PRO A 309 -26.70 13.22 1.73
CA PRO A 309 -26.73 14.65 1.46
C PRO A 309 -25.50 15.35 2.02
N GLU A 310 -25.11 16.46 1.39
CA GLU A 310 -24.18 17.38 2.02
C GLU A 310 -24.81 17.89 3.32
N PRO A 311 -24.08 17.95 4.44
CA PRO A 311 -24.56 18.65 5.62
C PRO A 311 -24.76 20.12 5.24
N THR A 312 -25.99 20.50 4.93
CA THR A 312 -26.41 21.88 4.77
C THR A 312 -26.91 22.38 6.12
N TRP A 313 -26.55 23.60 6.49
CA TRP A 313 -27.11 24.28 7.65
C TRP A 313 -28.65 24.16 7.63
N PRO A 314 -29.32 23.71 8.72
CA PRO A 314 -28.97 23.88 10.13
C PRO A 314 -28.36 22.66 10.84
N ASP A 315 -28.11 21.53 10.16
CA ASP A 315 -27.54 20.30 10.77
C ASP A 315 -26.01 20.39 11.06
N SER A 316 -25.49 21.60 11.29
CA SER A 316 -24.10 21.84 11.63
C SER A 316 -23.92 21.67 13.15
N PRO A 317 -22.88 20.97 13.64
CA PRO A 317 -22.52 20.92 15.07
C PRO A 317 -22.28 22.29 15.73
N ALA A 318 -22.17 23.36 14.93
CA ALA A 318 -22.14 24.74 15.42
C ALA A 318 -23.50 25.26 15.93
N ALA A 319 -24.61 24.58 15.60
CA ALA A 319 -25.94 24.93 16.10
C ALA A 319 -26.14 24.53 17.57
N ASP A 320 -25.42 23.50 18.04
CA ASP A 320 -25.47 23.03 19.43
C ASP A 320 -24.48 23.77 20.35
N ALA A 321 -23.81 24.82 19.86
CA ALA A 321 -22.80 25.60 20.58
C ALA A 321 -23.28 27.00 20.99
N ILE A 322 -24.60 27.23 21.05
CA ILE A 322 -25.22 28.46 21.58
C ILE A 322 -26.02 28.11 22.84
#